data_AF-A0A951CFQ7-F1
#
_entry.id   AF-A0A951CFQ7-F1
#
_cell.length_a   1.000
_cell.length_b   1.000
_cell.length_c   1.000
_cell.angle_alpha   90.00
_cell.angle_beta   90.00
_cell.angle_gamma   90.00
#
_symmetry.space_group_name_H-M   'P 1'
#
loop_
_entity.id
_entity.type
_entity.pdbx_description
1 polymer ?
#
loop_
_entity_poly.entity_id
_entity_poly.type
_entity_poly.pdbx_seq_one_letter_code
_entity_poly.pdbx_strand_id
1 'polypeptide(L)'
;MAIGKVAQKRTATGYRGKQAKTGNSLGLRFDKALFQSHPEFSGEVRAHVIAPGRLLVVAESRRKTRGPESDPVLEAFLGFLAADMTRSPQQIRPLDKGLAQRMNKLVGKAQVDPHEDLGGDSLV
;
A
#
# COMPACT_ATOMS: atom_id res chain seq x y z
N MET A 1 -1.06 39.54 12.51
CA MET A 1 -2.33 38.83 12.80
C MET A 1 -3.05 38.66 11.47
N ALA A 2 -3.51 37.51 11.00
CA ALA A 2 -3.87 36.28 11.68
C ALA A 2 -3.41 35.05 10.88
N ILE A 3 -2.93 34.06 11.63
CA ILE A 3 -2.69 32.68 11.21
C ILE A 3 -3.99 31.87 11.38
N GLY A 4 -4.20 30.93 10.45
CA GLY A 4 -4.87 29.67 10.77
C GLY A 4 -6.26 29.43 10.17
N LYS A 5 -6.32 28.47 9.25
CA LYS A 5 -7.28 27.36 9.39
C LYS A 5 -6.71 26.05 8.83
N VAL A 6 -5.90 25.45 9.70
CA VAL A 6 -5.77 24.04 10.06
C VAL A 6 -6.47 23.00 9.16
N ALA A 7 -5.62 22.18 8.53
CA ALA A 7 -5.74 20.75 8.28
C ALA A 7 -7.16 20.15 8.22
N GLN A 8 -7.65 19.92 7.00
CA GLN A 8 -8.84 19.10 6.78
C GLN A 8 -8.44 17.61 6.74
N LYS A 9 -8.98 16.88 7.73
CA LYS A 9 -9.00 15.43 7.94
C LYS A 9 -8.74 14.60 6.67
N ARG A 10 -7.60 13.89 6.64
CA ARG A 10 -7.37 12.70 5.80
C ARG A 10 -8.11 11.50 6.40
N THR A 11 -9.44 11.53 6.41
CA THR A 11 -10.21 10.28 6.36
C THR A 11 -9.95 9.70 4.97
N ALA A 12 -9.55 8.42 4.88
CA ALA A 12 -9.55 7.73 3.60
C ALA A 12 -10.96 7.86 3.01
N THR A 13 -11.12 8.73 2.02
CA THR A 13 -12.42 8.95 1.37
C THR A 13 -12.77 7.63 0.69
N GLY A 14 -13.64 6.84 1.32
CA GLY A 14 -14.14 5.61 0.71
C GLY A 14 -15.00 6.00 -0.49
N TYR A 15 -14.59 5.59 -1.69
CA TYR A 15 -15.37 5.79 -2.90
C TYR A 15 -16.25 4.56 -3.13
N ARG A 16 -17.55 4.76 -3.30
CA ARG A 16 -18.51 3.65 -3.45
C ARG A 16 -18.63 3.27 -4.91
N GLY A 17 -18.21 2.05 -5.24
CA GLY A 17 -18.41 1.43 -6.54
C GLY A 17 -19.61 0.48 -6.56
N LYS A 18 -20.15 0.21 -7.75
CA LYS A 18 -21.05 -0.92 -8.01
C LYS A 18 -20.64 -1.63 -9.29
N GLN A 19 -20.88 -2.94 -9.35
CA GLN A 19 -20.72 -3.67 -10.59
C GLN A 19 -21.71 -3.14 -11.64
N ALA A 20 -21.21 -2.99 -12.86
CA ALA A 20 -22.00 -2.60 -14.02
C ALA A 20 -21.61 -3.46 -15.22
N LYS A 21 -22.56 -3.68 -16.12
CA LYS A 21 -22.30 -4.31 -17.41
C LYS A 21 -21.73 -3.26 -18.36
N THR A 22 -20.60 -3.56 -18.98
CA THR A 22 -19.93 -2.74 -19.98
C THR A 22 -19.77 -3.58 -21.24
N GLY A 23 -20.71 -3.44 -22.18
CA GLY A 23 -20.77 -4.31 -23.36
C GLY A 23 -20.91 -5.79 -22.97
N ASN A 24 -19.95 -6.61 -23.39
CA ASN A 24 -19.88 -8.04 -23.06
C ASN A 24 -19.12 -8.34 -21.76
N SER A 25 -18.67 -7.31 -21.05
CA SER A 25 -17.84 -7.45 -19.85
C SER A 25 -18.51 -6.85 -18.62
N LEU A 26 -17.95 -7.13 -17.45
CA LEU A 26 -18.33 -6.53 -16.18
C LEU A 26 -17.23 -5.56 -15.73
N GLY A 27 -17.63 -4.43 -15.18
CA GLY A 27 -16.72 -3.44 -14.62
C GLY A 27 -17.20 -2.93 -13.26
N LEU A 28 -16.28 -2.39 -12.48
CA LEU A 28 -16.60 -1.66 -11.26
C LEU A 28 -16.79 -0.18 -11.61
N ARG A 29 -18.02 0.31 -11.47
CA ARG A 29 -18.35 1.73 -11.70
C ARG A 29 -18.29 2.48 -10.39
N PHE A 30 -17.34 3.40 -10.28
CA PHE A 30 -17.21 4.33 -9.16
C PHE A 30 -17.91 5.67 -9.44
N ASP A 31 -18.13 6.46 -8.39
CA ASP A 31 -18.61 7.82 -8.49
C ASP A 31 -17.57 8.76 -9.10
N LYS A 32 -18.03 9.84 -9.73
CA LYS A 32 -17.17 10.81 -10.42
C LYS A 32 -16.12 11.45 -9.51
N ALA A 33 -16.39 11.54 -8.20
CA ALA A 33 -15.50 12.13 -7.22
C ALA A 33 -14.16 11.38 -7.11
N LEU A 34 -14.15 10.06 -7.30
CA LEU A 34 -12.92 9.26 -7.34
C LEU A 34 -12.00 9.75 -8.45
N PHE A 35 -12.49 9.87 -9.67
CA PHE A 35 -11.68 10.25 -10.83
C PHE A 35 -11.28 11.73 -10.83
N GLN A 36 -12.04 12.58 -10.14
CA GLN A 36 -11.65 13.98 -9.92
C GLN A 36 -10.52 14.10 -8.91
N SER A 37 -10.56 13.29 -7.85
CA SER A 37 -9.55 13.33 -6.78
C SER A 37 -8.29 12.53 -7.13
N HIS A 38 -8.45 11.49 -7.96
CA HIS A 38 -7.42 10.56 -8.40
C HIS A 38 -7.46 10.37 -9.93
N PRO A 39 -7.01 11.37 -10.70
CA PRO A 39 -7.03 11.32 -12.17
C PRO A 39 -6.20 10.17 -12.74
N GLU A 40 -5.24 9.62 -11.99
CA GLU A 40 -4.42 8.46 -12.35
C GLU A 40 -5.24 7.22 -12.73
N PHE A 41 -6.44 7.04 -12.17
CA PHE A 41 -7.31 5.91 -12.47
C PHE A 41 -8.21 6.11 -13.71
N SER A 42 -8.02 7.20 -14.46
CA SER A 42 -8.78 7.43 -15.71
C SER A 42 -8.25 6.60 -16.90
N GLY A 43 -7.10 5.93 -16.73
CA GLY A 43 -6.45 5.13 -17.76
C GLY A 43 -6.47 3.63 -17.47
N GLU A 44 -5.43 2.93 -17.95
CA GLU A 44 -5.24 1.51 -17.69
C GLU A 44 -4.89 1.26 -16.22
N VAL A 45 -5.47 0.20 -15.65
CA VAL A 45 -5.27 -0.19 -14.26
C VAL A 45 -5.05 -1.70 -14.17
N ARG A 46 -4.22 -2.14 -13.22
CA ARG A 46 -4.11 -3.54 -12.79
C ARG A 46 -4.84 -3.75 -11.49
N ALA A 47 -5.52 -4.87 -11.37
CA ALA A 47 -6.19 -5.29 -10.15
C ALA A 47 -5.55 -6.57 -9.60
N HIS A 48 -5.21 -6.58 -8.32
CA HIS A 48 -4.64 -7.73 -7.61
C HIS A 48 -5.56 -8.08 -6.43
N VAL A 49 -5.95 -9.35 -6.30
CA VAL A 49 -6.70 -9.83 -5.14
C VAL A 49 -5.69 -10.08 -4.02
N ILE A 50 -5.83 -9.36 -2.90
CA ILE A 50 -4.89 -9.45 -1.76
C ILE A 50 -5.46 -10.24 -0.57
N ALA A 51 -6.79 -10.42 -0.54
CA ALA A 51 -7.51 -11.27 0.41
C ALA A 51 -8.97 -11.42 -0.07
N PRO A 52 -9.77 -12.36 0.49
CA PRO A 52 -11.20 -12.45 0.17
C PRO A 52 -11.93 -11.11 0.37
N GLY A 53 -12.62 -10.65 -0.68
CA GLY A 53 -13.33 -9.37 -0.68
C GLY A 53 -12.43 -8.12 -0.71
N ARG A 54 -11.11 -8.26 -0.86
CA ARG A 54 -10.15 -7.14 -0.91
C ARG A 54 -9.37 -7.15 -2.22
N LEU A 55 -9.46 -6.03 -2.94
CA LEU A 55 -8.81 -5.81 -4.22
C LEU A 55 -7.91 -4.58 -4.13
N LEU A 56 -6.65 -4.74 -4.55
CA LEU A 56 -5.72 -3.64 -4.77
C LEU A 56 -5.77 -3.24 -6.24
N VAL A 57 -6.10 -1.98 -6.52
CA VAL A 57 -6.10 -1.43 -7.89
C VAL A 57 -4.94 -0.45 -8.02
N VAL A 58 -4.11 -0.65 -9.03
CA VAL A 58 -2.91 0.16 -9.33
C VAL A 58 -3.04 0.74 -10.73
N ALA A 59 -2.93 2.06 -10.86
CA ALA A 59 -2.91 2.70 -12.18
C ALA A 59 -1.58 2.42 -12.90
N GLU A 60 -1.66 1.97 -14.15
CA GLU A 60 -0.50 1.84 -15.03
C GLU A 60 -0.16 3.23 -15.58
N SER A 61 0.59 4.01 -14.81
CA SER A 61 1.08 5.29 -15.30
C SER A 61 2.12 5.03 -16.40
N ARG A 62 1.87 5.55 -17.61
CA ARG A 62 2.76 5.45 -18.79
C ARG A 62 4.17 6.02 -18.56
N ARG A 63 4.44 6.59 -17.38
CA ARG A 63 5.72 7.18 -16.95
C ARG A 63 6.35 6.37 -15.82
N LYS A 64 6.88 5.18 -16.12
CA LYS A 64 8.17 4.73 -15.57
C LYS A 64 8.56 3.39 -16.19
N THR A 65 9.70 3.41 -16.89
CA THR A 65 10.49 2.23 -17.22
C THR A 65 10.72 1.42 -15.95
N ARG A 66 10.12 0.22 -15.91
CA ARG A 66 10.19 -0.70 -14.79
C ARG A 66 11.55 -1.39 -14.82
N GLY A 67 12.46 -0.94 -13.95
CA GLY A 67 13.48 -1.83 -13.39
C GLY A 67 12.79 -2.99 -12.64
N PRO A 68 13.53 -4.05 -12.26
CA PRO A 68 12.94 -5.31 -11.81
C PRO A 68 11.87 -5.10 -10.74
N GLU A 69 10.73 -5.75 -10.97
CA GLU A 69 9.47 -5.71 -10.22
C GLU A 69 9.59 -5.28 -8.76
N SER A 70 9.30 -4.00 -8.50
CA SER A 70 8.96 -3.58 -7.15
C SER A 70 7.53 -4.02 -6.85
N ASP A 71 7.38 -4.84 -5.80
CA ASP A 71 6.09 -5.32 -5.29
C ASP A 71 5.22 -4.11 -4.90
N PRO A 72 4.05 -3.90 -5.55
CA PRO A 72 3.20 -2.75 -5.29
C PRO A 72 2.67 -2.69 -3.85
N VAL A 73 2.52 -3.83 -3.18
CA VAL A 73 2.13 -3.88 -1.76
C VAL A 73 3.26 -3.36 -0.89
N LEU A 74 4.49 -3.83 -1.15
CA LEU A 74 5.68 -3.36 -0.45
C LEU A 74 5.91 -1.86 -0.70
N GLU A 75 5.75 -1.39 -1.94
CA GLU A 75 5.85 0.04 -2.27
C GLU A 75 4.83 0.89 -1.51
N ALA A 76 3.56 0.45 -1.46
CA ALA A 76 2.52 1.17 -0.72
C ALA A 76 2.83 1.21 0.78
N PHE A 77 3.31 0.10 1.35
CA PHE A 77 3.72 0.03 2.75
C PHE A 77 4.91 0.95 3.05
N LEU A 78 5.95 0.94 2.22
CA LEU A 78 7.10 1.82 2.36
C LEU A 78 6.71 3.30 2.21
N GLY A 79 5.80 3.62 1.29
CA GLY A 79 5.25 4.97 1.14
C GLY A 79 4.50 5.44 2.38
N PHE A 80 3.72 4.55 3.00
CA PHE A 80 3.08 4.81 4.29
C PHE A 80 4.10 5.11 5.40
N LEU A 81 5.14 4.28 5.54
CA LEU A 81 6.20 4.49 6.54
C LEU A 81 6.95 5.81 6.32
N ALA A 82 7.32 6.13 5.09
CA ALA A 82 8.03 7.37 4.78
C ALA A 82 7.20 8.61 5.15
N ALA A 83 5.89 8.58 4.86
CA ALA A 83 4.97 9.64 5.25
C ALA A 83 4.85 9.77 6.79
N ASP A 84 4.79 8.65 7.52
CA ASP A 84 4.71 8.66 8.97
C ASP A 84 5.99 9.15 9.64
N MET A 85 7.16 8.72 9.15
CA MET A 85 8.48 9.20 9.62
C MET A 85 8.61 10.72 9.47
N THR A 86 8.09 11.28 8.38
CA THR A 86 8.11 12.73 8.13
C THR A 86 7.14 13.47 9.06
N ARG A 87 5.97 12.88 9.34
CA ARG A 87 4.92 13.49 10.17
C ARG A 87 5.24 13.41 11.67
N SER A 88 5.90 12.34 12.09
CA SER A 88 6.11 11.96 13.48
C SER A 88 7.57 11.61 13.77
N PRO A 89 8.56 12.49 13.50
CA PRO A 89 9.97 12.17 13.66
C PRO A 89 10.35 11.80 15.11
N GLN A 90 9.58 12.29 16.08
CA GLN A 90 9.73 11.98 17.52
C GLN A 90 9.53 10.49 17.84
N GLN A 91 8.86 9.74 16.96
CA GLN A 91 8.62 8.29 17.13
C GLN A 91 9.80 7.44 16.63
N ILE A 92 10.72 8.03 15.86
CA ILE A 92 11.93 7.36 15.39
C ILE A 92 12.90 7.27 16.57
N ARG A 93 13.05 6.06 17.13
CA ARG A 93 13.95 5.81 18.26
C ARG A 93 15.20 5.09 17.79
N PRO A 94 16.39 5.44 18.34
CA PRO A 94 17.59 4.65 18.12
C PRO A 94 17.36 3.20 18.54
N LEU A 95 17.89 2.27 17.77
CA LEU A 95 17.87 0.85 18.15
C LEU A 95 18.76 0.66 19.38
N ASP A 96 18.17 0.18 20.47
CA ASP A 96 18.92 -0.14 21.68
C ASP A 96 19.89 -1.31 21.44
N LYS A 97 21.12 -1.20 21.96
CA LYS A 97 22.15 -2.23 21.79
C LYS A 97 21.74 -3.54 22.46
N GLY A 98 21.07 -3.48 23.62
CA GLY A 98 20.57 -4.66 24.31
C GLY A 98 19.47 -5.37 23.52
N LEU A 99 18.55 -4.62 22.93
CA LEU A 99 17.55 -5.14 22.01
C LEU A 99 18.18 -5.79 20.78
N ALA A 100 19.16 -5.15 20.15
CA ALA A 100 19.86 -5.69 18.99
C ALA A 100 20.57 -7.02 19.32
N GLN A 101 21.23 -7.12 20.49
CA GLN A 101 21.84 -8.37 20.95
C GLN A 101 20.80 -9.46 21.20
N ARG A 102 19.65 -9.11 21.78
CA ARG A 102 18.56 -10.06 22.02
C ARG A 102 17.96 -10.58 20.71
N MET A 103 17.74 -9.69 19.74
CA MET A 103 17.30 -10.07 18.40
C MET A 103 18.32 -11.04 17.77
N ASN A 104 19.60 -10.68 17.76
CA ASN A 104 20.63 -11.53 17.18
C ASN A 104 20.74 -12.89 17.89
N LYS A 105 20.58 -12.94 19.21
CA LYS A 105 20.53 -14.20 19.97
C LYS A 105 19.33 -15.06 19.57
N LEU A 106 18.20 -14.42 19.27
CA LEU A 106 16.95 -15.09 18.93
C LEU A 106 16.93 -15.63 17.49
N VAL A 107 17.38 -14.82 16.52
CA VAL A 107 17.29 -15.17 15.08
C VAL A 107 18.62 -15.55 14.44
N GLY A 108 19.76 -15.28 15.07
CA GLY A 108 21.09 -15.43 14.44
C GLY A 108 21.52 -16.86 14.13
N LYS A 109 20.76 -17.86 14.56
CA LYS A 109 20.95 -19.28 14.20
C LYS A 109 19.87 -19.81 13.25
N ALA A 110 18.88 -19.01 12.89
CA ALA A 110 17.86 -19.41 11.94
C ALA A 110 18.50 -19.57 10.57
N GLN A 111 18.31 -20.74 9.95
CA GLN A 111 18.61 -20.90 8.53
C GLN A 111 17.45 -20.26 7.78
N VAL A 112 17.75 -19.27 6.96
CA VAL A 112 16.75 -18.55 6.16
C VAL A 112 17.08 -18.84 4.70
N ASP A 113 16.19 -19.54 4.02
CA ASP A 113 16.20 -19.63 2.57
C ASP A 113 15.11 -18.69 2.02
N PRO A 114 15.49 -17.60 1.31
CA PRO A 114 14.54 -16.67 0.71
C PRO A 114 13.61 -17.30 -0.34
N HIS A 115 13.93 -18.52 -0.80
CA HIS A 115 13.18 -19.27 -1.79
C HIS A 115 12.45 -20.49 -1.19
N GLU A 116 12.55 -20.68 0.12
CA GLU A 116 11.79 -21.71 0.82
C GLU A 116 10.29 -21.43 0.66
N ASP A 117 9.56 -22.40 0.13
CA ASP A 117 8.10 -22.37 0.12
C ASP A 117 7.62 -22.43 1.58
N LEU A 118 7.11 -21.31 2.07
CA LEU A 118 6.69 -21.16 3.47
C LEU A 118 5.40 -21.92 3.81
N GLY A 119 4.87 -22.71 2.88
CA GLY A 119 3.66 -23.50 3.07
C GLY A 119 2.44 -22.58 3.09
N GLY A 120 1.79 -22.44 1.95
CA GLY A 120 0.61 -21.59 1.78
C GLY A 120 -0.67 -22.12 2.44
N ASP A 121 -0.63 -22.52 3.71
CA ASP A 121 -1.84 -22.52 4.53
C ASP A 121 -2.08 -21.08 4.98
N SER A 122 -2.72 -20.32 4.08
CA SER A 122 -3.34 -19.06 4.47
C SER A 122 -4.24 -19.35 5.66
N LEU A 123 -4.02 -18.67 6.79
CA LEU A 123 -4.97 -18.64 7.91
C LEU A 123 -6.24 -17.90 7.43
N VAL A 124 -7.03 -18.53 6.56
CA VAL A 124 -8.30 -18.02 6.04
C VAL A 124 -9.27 -19.17 5.82
#